data_AF-A0A813L1C7-F1
#
_entry.id   AF-A0A813L1C7-F1
#
_cell.length_a   1.000
_cell.length_b   1.000
_cell.length_c   1.000
_cell.angle_alpha   90.00
_cell.angle_beta   90.00
_cell.angle_gamma   90.00
#
_symmetry.space_group_name_H-M   'P 1'
#
loop_
_entity.id
_entity.type
_entity.pdbx_description
1 polymer ?
#
loop_
_entity_poly.entity_id
_entity_poly.type
_entity_poly.pdbx_seq_one_letter_code
_entity_poly.pdbx_strand_id
1 'polypeptide(L)'
;GLKDLRSRAASWALAASGPCPGADSASFLLIDRRRQLAKVFTDADPRLLVVFLRSMQNPSTDGLIVADTRSKADLQRAFENVHAFADPPTEYSVCTSPLKKNGPKYSIHQGSGCGSSGWELVQGGVWRAYAKGRPGIEEVTFCDNEKHWVQKVVNKASCPKEWAKLKWVSGGTFYVPEQSPGKVFCVGSRESTQEDLSFSRLLPRKNCSGDGFRHEFNFGTVMDTPVVVSMVVCIGRDQSGRRSRVSTGQQCSQDGFVEMGHFPATQAAAATSSDTIFCVTNVASSDVIEESRGGKCDSDVKMTFALPIIAPKLAVSQAEPEELMRRTQVCLGALPDAGNVKVLAIGSECSRLQDIVLLFQVPSLLEIAASTPYANEGNSGLPLFALVEEEVTCFGFLCPNTML
;
A
#
# COMPACT_ATOMS: atom_id res chain seq x y z
N GLY A 1 23.20 10.42 0.31
CA GLY A 1 22.47 10.26 1.58
C GLY A 1 21.48 11.39 1.78
N LEU A 2 20.72 11.42 2.89
CA LEU A 2 19.70 12.45 3.15
C LEU A 2 20.29 13.87 3.16
N LYS A 3 21.51 14.04 3.67
CA LYS A 3 22.26 15.31 3.61
C LYS A 3 22.42 15.85 2.19
N ASP A 4 22.68 14.98 1.21
CA ASP A 4 22.83 15.38 -0.19
C ASP A 4 21.48 15.78 -0.80
N LEU A 5 20.40 15.09 -0.41
CA LEU A 5 19.04 15.45 -0.84
C LEU A 5 18.63 16.81 -0.27
N ARG A 6 18.90 17.07 1.01
CA ARG A 6 18.65 18.38 1.64
C ARG A 6 19.49 19.47 1.00
N SER A 7 20.78 19.22 0.76
CA SER A 7 21.64 20.17 0.06
C SER A 7 21.14 20.49 -1.34
N ARG A 8 20.67 19.48 -2.10
CA ARG A 8 20.04 19.68 -3.40
C ARG A 8 18.73 20.46 -3.31
N ALA A 9 17.84 20.10 -2.39
CA ALA A 9 16.58 20.80 -2.17
C ALA A 9 16.81 22.27 -1.79
N ALA A 10 17.76 22.54 -0.88
CA ALA A 10 18.17 23.89 -0.51
C ALA A 10 18.72 24.67 -1.71
N SER A 11 19.54 24.04 -2.56
CA SER A 11 20.09 24.69 -3.75
C SER A 11 19.01 25.06 -4.78
N TRP A 12 18.00 24.22 -4.97
CA TRP A 12 16.90 24.48 -5.88
C TRP A 12 15.95 25.54 -5.35
N ALA A 13 15.64 25.50 -4.05
CA ALA A 13 14.89 26.55 -3.38
C ALA A 13 15.54 27.92 -3.54
N LEU A 14 16.86 28.01 -3.27
CA LEU A 14 17.63 29.23 -3.44
C LEU A 14 17.56 29.77 -4.87
N ALA A 15 17.57 28.90 -5.88
CA ALA A 15 17.49 29.27 -7.28
C ALA A 15 16.09 29.76 -7.71
N ALA A 16 15.01 29.22 -7.12
CA ALA A 16 13.64 29.52 -7.52
C ALA A 16 13.04 30.75 -6.81
N SER A 17 13.27 30.89 -5.49
CA SER A 17 12.48 31.82 -4.67
C SER A 17 13.24 32.44 -3.49
N GLY A 18 14.56 32.23 -3.38
CA GLY A 18 15.37 32.62 -2.23
C GLY A 18 15.48 31.51 -1.17
N PRO A 19 16.07 31.79 0.02
CA PRO A 19 16.29 30.75 1.02
C PRO A 19 14.95 30.15 1.46
N CYS A 20 14.75 28.86 1.21
CA CYS A 20 13.58 28.13 1.70
C CYS A 20 13.80 27.79 3.18
N PRO A 21 13.05 28.41 4.10
CA PRO A 21 13.16 28.11 5.52
C PRO A 21 12.81 26.64 5.74
N GLY A 22 13.70 25.89 6.40
CA GLY A 22 13.48 24.49 6.74
C GLY A 22 13.97 23.47 5.70
N ALA A 23 14.67 23.86 4.64
CA ALA A 23 15.27 22.91 3.70
C ALA A 23 16.25 21.93 4.37
N ASP A 24 17.00 22.39 5.38
CA ASP A 24 17.92 21.56 6.18
C ASP A 24 17.19 20.61 7.14
N SER A 25 15.91 20.85 7.41
CA SER A 25 15.05 20.01 8.24
C SER A 25 13.94 19.31 7.42
N ALA A 26 14.00 19.39 6.10
CA ALA A 26 12.95 18.87 5.23
C ALA A 26 12.79 17.35 5.44
N SER A 27 11.53 16.93 5.48
CA SER A 27 11.14 15.55 5.22
C SER A 27 11.07 15.32 3.72
N PHE A 28 11.13 14.08 3.29
CA PHE A 28 10.96 13.74 1.88
C PHE A 28 9.83 12.74 1.73
N LEU A 29 8.95 12.94 0.76
CA LEU A 29 8.01 11.92 0.33
C LEU A 29 8.68 11.12 -0.79
N LEU A 30 8.85 9.82 -0.57
CA LEU A 30 9.26 8.87 -1.61
C LEU A 30 7.99 8.27 -2.18
N ILE A 31 7.69 8.55 -3.45
CA ILE A 31 6.43 8.16 -4.10
C ILE A 31 6.72 7.11 -5.16
N ASP A 32 6.16 5.92 -4.99
CA ASP A 32 6.08 4.86 -6.00
C ASP A 32 4.88 5.16 -6.90
N ARG A 33 5.15 5.72 -8.08
CA ARG A 33 4.14 6.12 -9.07
C ARG A 33 3.48 4.92 -9.75
N ARG A 34 4.08 3.73 -9.69
CA ARG A 34 3.44 2.52 -10.23
C ARG A 34 2.33 2.02 -9.31
N ARG A 35 2.38 2.37 -8.03
CA ARG A 35 1.37 2.00 -7.03
C ARG A 35 0.57 3.19 -6.50
N GLN A 36 1.02 4.42 -6.76
CA GLN A 36 0.56 5.66 -6.12
C GLN A 36 0.62 5.62 -4.60
N LEU A 37 1.73 5.10 -4.07
CA LEU A 37 1.97 4.97 -2.64
C LEU A 37 3.23 5.71 -2.25
N ALA A 38 3.19 6.38 -1.10
CA ALA A 38 4.29 7.17 -0.60
C ALA A 38 4.71 6.74 0.80
N LYS A 39 5.97 7.00 1.13
CA LYS A 39 6.49 6.94 2.50
C LYS A 39 7.22 8.22 2.86
N VAL A 40 7.12 8.64 4.12
CA VAL A 40 7.93 9.74 4.64
C VAL A 40 9.34 9.24 4.96
N PHE A 41 10.32 9.80 4.27
CA PHE A 41 11.74 9.59 4.49
C PHE A 41 12.32 10.71 5.36
N THR A 42 12.97 10.29 6.45
CA THR A 42 13.60 11.14 7.47
C THR A 42 14.95 10.54 7.88
N ASP A 43 15.69 11.20 8.77
CA ASP A 43 16.96 10.67 9.30
C ASP A 43 16.81 9.36 10.10
N ALA A 44 15.60 9.01 10.53
CA ALA A 44 15.36 7.85 11.40
C ALA A 44 15.58 6.50 10.68
N ASP A 45 15.42 6.44 9.35
CA ASP A 45 15.66 5.21 8.58
C ASP A 45 16.35 5.51 7.23
N PRO A 46 17.68 5.72 7.23
CA PRO A 46 18.43 6.04 6.01
C PRO A 46 18.36 4.94 4.93
N ARG A 47 17.98 3.71 5.30
CA ARG A 47 17.87 2.57 4.38
C ARG A 47 16.68 2.70 3.44
N LEU A 48 15.64 3.44 3.84
CA LEU A 48 14.39 3.56 3.09
C LEU A 48 14.62 4.07 1.66
N LEU A 49 15.55 5.00 1.45
CA LEU A 49 15.89 5.49 0.11
C LEU A 49 16.49 4.39 -0.78
N VAL A 50 17.36 3.54 -0.22
CA VAL A 50 17.97 2.43 -0.96
C VAL A 50 16.92 1.39 -1.31
N VAL A 51 16.03 1.09 -0.36
CA VAL A 51 14.93 0.15 -0.55
C VAL A 51 13.96 0.66 -1.62
N PHE A 52 13.60 1.95 -1.57
CA PHE A 52 12.77 2.62 -2.57
C PHE A 52 13.37 2.51 -3.98
N LEU A 53 14.65 2.87 -4.14
CA LEU A 53 15.31 2.81 -5.45
C LEU A 53 15.43 1.37 -5.98
N ARG A 54 15.58 0.38 -5.10
CA ARG A 54 15.70 -1.04 -5.48
C ARG A 54 14.36 -1.72 -5.75
N SER A 55 13.25 -1.21 -5.22
CA SER A 55 11.93 -1.81 -5.43
C SER A 55 11.31 -1.43 -6.78
N MET A 56 11.83 -0.40 -7.44
CA MET A 56 11.31 0.10 -8.71
C MET A 56 11.90 -0.66 -9.90
N GLN A 57 11.06 -0.91 -10.91
CA GLN A 57 11.52 -1.52 -12.16
C GLN A 57 12.32 -0.51 -12.98
N ASN A 58 11.84 0.73 -13.05
CA ASN A 58 12.57 1.83 -13.65
C ASN A 58 12.51 3.07 -12.72
N PRO A 59 13.53 3.28 -11.86
CA PRO A 59 13.53 4.38 -10.90
C PRO A 59 13.35 5.78 -11.50
N SER A 60 13.74 5.98 -12.76
CA SER A 60 13.62 7.28 -13.45
C SER A 60 12.19 7.62 -13.86
N THR A 61 11.34 6.61 -14.08
CA THR A 61 9.93 6.78 -14.48
C THR A 61 8.96 6.45 -13.36
N ASP A 62 9.33 5.55 -12.46
CA ASP A 62 8.41 5.03 -11.45
C ASP A 62 8.58 5.78 -10.12
N GLY A 63 9.71 6.45 -9.92
CA GLY A 63 10.04 7.14 -8.68
C GLY A 63 9.80 8.64 -8.75
N LEU A 64 9.26 9.19 -7.66
CA LEU A 64 9.24 10.63 -7.42
C LEU A 64 9.66 10.91 -5.99
N ILE A 65 10.58 11.87 -5.81
CA ILE A 65 11.04 12.33 -4.50
C ILE A 65 10.61 13.79 -4.35
N VAL A 66 9.75 14.07 -3.37
CA VAL A 66 9.25 15.42 -3.08
C VAL A 66 9.86 15.88 -1.76
N ALA A 67 10.52 17.04 -1.76
CA ALA A 67 10.96 17.68 -0.53
C ALA A 67 9.78 18.43 0.10
N ASP A 68 9.57 18.25 1.39
CA ASP A 68 8.50 18.90 2.14
C ASP A 68 9.05 19.43 3.47
N THR A 69 8.77 20.69 3.79
CA THR A 69 9.30 21.34 4.99
C THR A 69 8.61 20.90 6.28
N ARG A 70 7.47 20.21 6.17
CA ARG A 70 6.71 19.71 7.32
C ARG A 70 7.38 18.50 7.96
N SER A 71 7.08 18.29 9.24
CA SER A 71 7.51 17.09 9.96
C SER A 71 6.77 15.85 9.46
N LYS A 72 7.33 14.66 9.73
CA LYS A 72 6.64 13.38 9.47
C LYS A 72 5.23 13.34 10.10
N ALA A 73 5.11 13.80 11.35
CA ALA A 73 3.84 13.78 12.07
C ALA A 73 2.79 14.72 11.44
N ASP A 74 3.21 15.89 10.94
CA ASP A 74 2.30 16.84 10.30
C ASP A 74 1.85 16.34 8.91
N LEU A 75 2.76 15.68 8.17
CA LEU A 75 2.40 14.99 6.93
C LEU A 75 1.38 13.89 7.19
N GLN A 76 1.64 13.01 8.17
CA GLN A 76 0.71 11.94 8.53
C GLN A 76 -0.68 12.47 8.87
N ARG A 77 -0.76 13.46 9.76
CA ARG A 77 -2.03 14.11 10.12
C ARG A 77 -2.75 14.69 8.90
N ALA A 78 -2.02 15.30 7.96
CA ALA A 78 -2.62 15.85 6.75
C ALA A 78 -3.22 14.77 5.84
N PHE A 79 -2.54 13.63 5.67
CA PHE A 79 -3.08 12.50 4.90
C PHE A 79 -4.23 11.78 5.62
N GLU A 80 -4.17 11.66 6.94
CA GLU A 80 -5.26 11.11 7.77
C GLU A 80 -6.54 11.95 7.62
N ASN A 81 -6.43 13.28 7.67
CA ASN A 81 -7.56 14.20 7.55
C ASN A 81 -8.31 14.08 6.22
N VAL A 82 -7.64 13.68 5.14
CA VAL A 82 -8.24 13.49 3.81
C VAL A 82 -8.47 12.02 3.45
N HIS A 83 -8.40 11.12 4.44
CA HIS A 83 -8.57 9.68 4.27
C HIS A 83 -7.64 9.06 3.21
N ALA A 84 -6.43 9.60 3.08
CA ALA A 84 -5.38 9.11 2.18
C ALA A 84 -4.15 8.58 2.93
N PHE A 85 -4.29 8.33 4.23
CA PHE A 85 -3.29 7.62 5.03
C PHE A 85 -3.70 6.15 5.16
N ALA A 86 -2.78 5.26 4.83
CA ALA A 86 -2.95 3.82 4.99
C ALA A 86 -1.94 3.28 6.00
N ASP A 87 -2.46 2.65 7.04
CA ASP A 87 -1.69 1.89 8.02
C ASP A 87 -2.20 0.44 8.01
N PRO A 88 -1.77 -0.36 7.01
CA PRO A 88 -2.27 -1.69 6.75
C PRO A 88 -1.82 -2.69 7.84
N PRO A 89 -2.68 -3.66 8.20
CA PRO A 89 -2.30 -4.66 9.17
C PRO A 89 -1.19 -5.57 8.64
N THR A 90 -0.37 -6.04 9.57
CA THR A 90 0.73 -6.98 9.33
C THR A 90 0.20 -8.40 9.31
N GLU A 91 0.76 -9.24 8.44
CA GLU A 91 0.49 -10.67 8.49
C GLU A 91 1.32 -11.35 9.57
N TYR A 92 0.71 -12.36 10.19
CA TYR A 92 1.33 -13.26 11.12
C TYR A 92 0.97 -14.69 10.72
N SER A 93 1.82 -15.62 11.10
CA SER A 93 1.62 -17.04 10.85
C SER A 93 1.86 -17.87 12.10
N VAL A 94 1.11 -18.97 12.22
CA VAL A 94 1.39 -20.00 13.21
C VAL A 94 2.18 -21.12 12.54
N CYS A 95 3.32 -21.39 13.14
CA CYS A 95 4.29 -22.35 12.69
C CYS A 95 4.39 -23.50 13.67
N THR A 96 4.66 -24.69 13.16
CA THR A 96 4.88 -25.88 13.96
C THR A 96 6.26 -26.46 13.73
N SER A 97 6.84 -27.04 14.78
CA SER A 97 8.08 -27.83 14.68
C SER A 97 7.94 -29.10 15.52
N PRO A 98 8.46 -30.26 15.07
CA PRO A 98 8.37 -31.51 15.83
C PRO A 98 9.03 -31.38 17.22
N LEU A 99 8.34 -31.80 18.28
CA LEU A 99 8.87 -31.90 19.63
C LEU A 99 9.03 -33.39 20.00
N LYS A 100 10.11 -34.02 19.54
CA LYS A 100 10.45 -35.44 19.77
C LYS A 100 9.20 -36.35 19.84
N LYS A 101 8.86 -36.87 21.02
CA LYS A 101 7.76 -37.84 21.23
C LYS A 101 6.43 -37.20 21.65
N ASN A 102 6.35 -35.87 21.78
CA ASN A 102 5.27 -35.19 22.48
C ASN A 102 4.43 -34.25 21.58
N GLY A 103 4.38 -34.57 20.28
CA GLY A 103 3.66 -33.81 19.26
C GLY A 103 4.46 -32.60 18.73
N PRO A 104 3.85 -31.69 17.96
CA PRO A 104 4.50 -30.46 17.56
C PRO A 104 4.45 -29.38 18.65
N LYS A 105 5.47 -28.52 18.68
CA LYS A 105 5.40 -27.21 19.34
C LYS A 105 4.96 -26.14 18.34
N TYR A 106 4.40 -25.04 18.85
CA TYR A 106 3.85 -23.95 18.05
C TYR A 106 4.62 -22.66 18.31
N SER A 107 4.71 -21.80 17.30
CA SER A 107 5.33 -20.49 17.37
C SER A 107 4.57 -19.52 16.46
N ILE A 108 4.44 -18.27 16.87
CA ILE A 108 3.95 -17.15 16.06
C ILE A 108 5.15 -16.51 15.37
N HIS A 109 5.04 -16.36 14.06
CA HIS A 109 6.02 -15.69 13.23
C HIS A 109 5.37 -14.48 12.57
N GLN A 110 6.12 -13.40 12.43
CA GLN A 110 5.69 -12.24 11.67
C GLN A 110 5.90 -12.50 10.16
N GLY A 111 4.86 -12.31 9.36
CA GLY A 111 4.78 -12.63 7.93
C GLY A 111 3.90 -13.86 7.63
N SER A 112 3.59 -14.07 6.35
CA SER A 112 2.79 -15.22 5.85
C SER A 112 3.50 -16.57 5.91
N GLY A 113 4.80 -16.58 6.19
CA GLY A 113 5.62 -17.78 6.16
C GLY A 113 6.32 -18.05 7.48
N CYS A 114 6.72 -19.30 7.66
CA CYS A 114 7.56 -19.71 8.77
C CYS A 114 9.04 -19.46 8.47
N GLY A 115 9.82 -19.23 9.52
CA GLY A 115 11.28 -19.10 9.39
C GLY A 115 11.91 -20.36 8.77
N SER A 116 13.06 -20.19 8.10
CA SER A 116 13.68 -21.21 7.25
C SER A 116 14.31 -22.42 7.96
N SER A 117 14.02 -22.68 9.24
CA SER A 117 14.72 -23.66 10.07
C SER A 117 13.77 -24.61 10.81
N GLY A 118 13.27 -25.64 10.12
CA GLY A 118 12.51 -26.73 10.76
C GLY A 118 11.14 -26.33 11.32
N TRP A 119 10.60 -25.20 10.84
CA TRP A 119 9.25 -24.73 11.12
C TRP A 119 8.39 -24.87 9.87
N GLU A 120 7.21 -25.44 10.02
CA GLU A 120 6.23 -25.67 8.97
C GLU A 120 4.98 -24.83 9.24
N LEU A 121 4.43 -24.22 8.20
CA LEU A 121 3.21 -23.42 8.29
C LEU A 121 2.02 -24.32 8.60
N VAL A 122 1.28 -24.00 9.66
CA VAL A 122 0.00 -24.67 9.93
C VAL A 122 -0.99 -24.28 8.83
N GLN A 123 -1.68 -25.26 8.25
CA GLN A 123 -2.68 -25.00 7.21
C GLN A 123 -3.78 -24.07 7.74
N GLY A 124 -4.05 -22.96 7.02
CA GLY A 124 -4.98 -21.91 7.46
C GLY A 124 -4.42 -21.04 8.61
N GLY A 125 -3.13 -21.17 8.91
CA GLY A 125 -2.45 -20.56 10.04
C GLY A 125 -2.02 -19.12 9.86
N VAL A 126 -2.46 -18.43 8.80
CA VAL A 126 -2.08 -17.03 8.50
C VAL A 126 -3.24 -16.10 8.88
N TRP A 127 -2.92 -14.99 9.54
CA TRP A 127 -3.88 -13.94 9.87
C TRP A 127 -3.27 -12.55 9.74
N ARG A 128 -4.11 -11.52 9.77
CA ARG A 128 -3.71 -10.12 9.78
C ARG A 128 -4.00 -9.50 11.14
N ALA A 129 -3.07 -8.71 11.65
CA ALA A 129 -3.19 -7.98 12.90
C ALA A 129 -2.39 -6.68 12.83
N TYR A 130 -2.79 -5.68 13.62
CA TYR A 130 -1.98 -4.48 13.81
C TYR A 130 -0.84 -4.79 14.79
N ALA A 131 0.30 -4.16 14.64
CA ALA A 131 1.42 -4.16 15.58
C ALA A 131 1.35 -3.00 16.59
N LYS A 132 0.42 -2.04 16.42
CA LYS A 132 0.12 -1.01 17.44
C LYS A 132 -1.35 -1.05 17.86
N GLY A 133 -1.60 -0.69 19.12
CA GLY A 133 -2.94 -0.63 19.69
C GLY A 133 -3.78 0.50 19.09
N ARG A 134 -5.09 0.25 18.95
CA ARG A 134 -6.09 1.19 18.41
C ARG A 134 -7.42 1.01 19.17
N PRO A 135 -8.39 1.92 19.03
CA PRO A 135 -9.73 1.69 19.58
C PRO A 135 -10.39 0.44 18.96
N GLY A 136 -11.00 -0.42 19.79
CA GLY A 136 -11.77 -1.59 19.34
C GLY A 136 -10.95 -2.85 19.00
N ILE A 137 -9.65 -2.87 19.33
CA ILE A 137 -8.79 -4.05 19.16
C ILE A 137 -8.20 -4.51 20.50
N GLU A 138 -8.13 -5.83 20.71
CA GLU A 138 -7.48 -6.47 21.85
C GLU A 138 -6.04 -6.87 21.54
N GLU A 139 -5.22 -6.92 22.59
CA GLU A 139 -3.80 -7.24 22.53
C GLU A 139 -3.53 -8.72 22.76
N VAL A 140 -2.72 -9.32 21.88
CA VAL A 140 -2.24 -10.70 22.00
C VAL A 140 -0.73 -10.68 21.98
N THR A 141 -0.13 -11.20 23.05
CA THR A 141 1.33 -11.25 23.21
C THR A 141 1.80 -12.70 23.17
N PHE A 142 2.82 -12.97 22.35
CA PHE A 142 3.57 -14.20 22.41
C PHE A 142 4.89 -13.99 23.15
N CYS A 143 5.18 -14.92 24.03
CA CYS A 143 6.27 -14.87 24.97
C CYS A 143 7.22 -16.03 24.68
N ASP A 144 8.49 -15.73 24.43
CA ASP A 144 9.49 -16.73 24.12
C ASP A 144 10.10 -17.30 25.39
N ASN A 145 10.37 -18.59 25.37
CA ASN A 145 11.27 -19.24 26.31
C ASN A 145 12.54 -19.67 25.56
N GLU A 146 13.65 -18.99 25.84
CA GLU A 146 14.93 -19.22 25.17
C GLU A 146 15.55 -20.60 25.49
N LYS A 147 15.19 -21.21 26.63
CA LYS A 147 15.75 -22.51 27.04
C LYS A 147 15.24 -23.65 26.17
N HIS A 148 13.93 -23.65 25.84
CA HIS A 148 13.27 -24.76 25.14
C HIS A 148 12.76 -24.38 23.73
N TRP A 149 12.87 -23.10 23.36
CA TRP A 149 12.40 -22.52 22.10
C TRP A 149 10.91 -22.82 21.88
N VAL A 150 10.11 -22.54 22.90
CA VAL A 150 8.66 -22.68 22.91
C VAL A 150 8.03 -21.33 23.26
N GLN A 151 6.77 -21.14 22.88
CA GLN A 151 6.05 -19.90 23.13
C GLN A 151 4.86 -20.09 24.07
N LYS A 152 4.62 -19.08 24.91
CA LYS A 152 3.36 -18.89 25.63
C LYS A 152 2.63 -17.71 25.02
N VAL A 153 1.36 -17.90 24.69
CA VAL A 153 0.52 -16.85 24.12
C VAL A 153 -0.52 -16.42 25.15
N VAL A 154 -0.66 -15.12 25.36
CA VAL A 154 -1.56 -14.51 26.34
C VAL A 154 -2.35 -13.36 25.72
N ASN A 155 -3.60 -13.16 26.15
CA ASN A 155 -4.41 -12.00 25.80
C ASN A 155 -4.17 -10.87 26.81
N LYS A 156 -2.96 -10.29 26.77
CA LYS A 156 -2.43 -9.23 27.65
C LYS A 156 -1.27 -8.51 26.96
N ALA A 157 -0.98 -7.27 27.35
CA ALA A 157 0.13 -6.45 26.84
C ALA A 157 1.52 -6.99 27.20
N SER A 158 1.62 -7.86 28.21
CA SER A 158 2.92 -8.28 28.76
C SER A 158 2.97 -9.76 29.10
N CYS A 159 4.18 -10.30 28.97
CA CYS A 159 4.48 -11.67 29.32
C CYS A 159 4.52 -11.88 30.83
N PRO A 160 4.04 -13.03 31.33
CA PRO A 160 4.25 -13.39 32.72
C PRO A 160 5.74 -13.57 32.97
N LYS A 161 6.28 -12.98 34.05
CA LYS A 161 7.71 -13.14 34.40
C LYS A 161 8.08 -14.61 34.58
N GLU A 162 7.18 -15.38 35.20
CA GLU A 162 7.32 -16.82 35.40
C GLU A 162 5.98 -17.54 35.16
N TRP A 163 6.03 -18.69 34.48
CA TRP A 163 4.91 -19.62 34.34
C TRP A 163 5.45 -21.03 34.08
N ALA A 164 4.86 -22.05 34.71
CA ALA A 164 5.32 -23.45 34.66
C ALA A 164 6.82 -23.61 35.03
N LYS A 165 7.29 -22.82 36.01
CA LYS A 165 8.71 -22.74 36.45
C LYS A 165 9.69 -22.28 35.36
N LEU A 166 9.18 -21.73 34.26
CA LEU A 166 9.95 -21.16 33.19
C LEU A 166 9.91 -19.63 33.24
N LYS A 167 11.03 -19.02 32.83
CA LYS A 167 11.12 -17.58 32.58
C LYS A 167 10.71 -17.29 31.16
N TRP A 168 9.92 -16.24 30.98
CA TRP A 168 9.41 -15.85 29.67
C TRP A 168 9.82 -14.42 29.37
N VAL A 169 10.26 -14.20 28.14
CA VAL A 169 10.61 -12.88 27.62
C VAL A 169 9.59 -12.49 26.55
N SER A 170 9.43 -11.19 26.32
CA SER A 170 8.53 -10.72 25.28
C SER A 170 9.09 -11.11 23.90
N GLY A 171 8.31 -11.88 23.14
CA GLY A 171 8.59 -12.14 21.73
C GLY A 171 7.98 -11.06 20.84
N GLY A 172 6.72 -10.71 21.11
CA GLY A 172 6.02 -9.62 20.43
C GLY A 172 4.56 -9.51 20.83
N THR A 173 3.96 -8.37 20.52
CA THR A 173 2.55 -8.08 20.75
C THR A 173 1.93 -7.66 19.43
N PHE A 174 0.75 -8.20 19.13
CA PHE A 174 -0.08 -7.78 18.02
C PHE A 174 -1.50 -7.54 18.51
N TYR A 175 -2.29 -6.86 17.69
CA TYR A 175 -3.60 -6.35 18.05
C TYR A 175 -4.64 -6.75 17.01
N VAL A 176 -5.75 -7.31 17.49
CA VAL A 176 -6.80 -7.94 16.68
C VAL A 176 -8.18 -7.47 17.13
N PRO A 177 -9.22 -7.48 16.29
CA PRO A 177 -10.51 -6.92 16.68
C PRO A 177 -11.17 -7.72 17.81
N GLU A 178 -11.58 -7.03 18.87
CA GLU A 178 -12.23 -7.63 20.06
C GLU A 178 -13.45 -8.48 19.66
N GLN A 179 -14.20 -7.96 18.69
CA GLN A 179 -15.44 -8.52 18.16
C GLN A 179 -15.25 -8.92 16.70
N SER A 180 -14.33 -9.85 16.44
CA SER A 180 -14.19 -10.42 15.10
C SER A 180 -15.28 -11.49 14.85
N PRO A 181 -16.08 -11.37 13.78
CA PRO A 181 -16.93 -12.46 13.33
C PRO A 181 -16.08 -13.72 13.16
N GLY A 182 -16.42 -14.76 13.91
CA GLY A 182 -15.84 -16.08 13.73
C GLY A 182 -14.52 -16.38 14.44
N LYS A 183 -14.02 -15.56 15.40
CA LYS A 183 -12.83 -15.82 16.27
C LYS A 183 -12.07 -17.10 15.90
N VAL A 184 -11.32 -17.01 14.80
CA VAL A 184 -10.92 -18.16 13.98
C VAL A 184 -9.70 -18.88 14.54
N PHE A 185 -8.95 -18.24 15.44
CA PHE A 185 -7.77 -18.83 16.08
C PHE A 185 -8.04 -19.12 17.55
N CYS A 186 -7.82 -20.36 17.96
CA CYS A 186 -7.80 -20.73 19.37
C CYS A 186 -6.38 -20.68 19.93
N VAL A 187 -6.28 -20.28 21.19
CA VAL A 187 -5.10 -20.46 22.01
C VAL A 187 -5.45 -21.45 23.12
N GLY A 188 -4.58 -22.43 23.35
CA GLY A 188 -4.63 -23.29 24.51
C GLY A 188 -3.26 -23.39 25.18
N SER A 189 -3.21 -23.58 26.48
CA SER A 189 -1.96 -23.73 27.23
C SER A 189 -1.86 -25.13 27.84
N ARG A 190 -0.66 -25.70 27.86
CA ARG A 190 -0.34 -26.93 28.59
C ARG A 190 0.68 -26.61 29.66
N GLU A 191 0.41 -26.96 30.91
CA GLU A 191 1.38 -26.90 32.00
C GLU A 191 1.80 -28.32 32.36
N SER A 192 3.10 -28.56 32.45
CA SER A 192 3.65 -29.90 32.69
C SER A 192 4.81 -29.86 33.66
N THR A 193 5.04 -30.98 34.35
CA THR A 193 6.23 -31.18 35.17
C THR A 193 7.50 -31.27 34.32
N GLN A 194 7.37 -31.63 33.04
CA GLN A 194 8.42 -31.53 32.03
C GLN A 194 8.36 -30.13 31.42
N GLU A 195 9.37 -29.31 31.69
CA GLU A 195 9.41 -27.91 31.30
C GLU A 195 9.24 -27.69 29.79
N ASP A 196 9.86 -28.51 28.94
CA ASP A 196 9.80 -28.42 27.49
C ASP A 196 8.39 -28.73 26.92
N LEU A 197 7.49 -29.26 27.74
CA LEU A 197 6.09 -29.50 27.40
C LEU A 197 5.16 -28.37 27.84
N SER A 198 5.69 -27.35 28.51
CA SER A 198 4.92 -26.22 29.02
C SER A 198 4.91 -25.06 28.03
N PHE A 199 3.90 -25.01 27.16
CA PHE A 199 3.78 -23.99 26.11
C PHE A 199 2.32 -23.83 25.63
N SER A 200 2.10 -22.87 24.74
CA SER A 200 0.81 -22.61 24.12
C SER A 200 0.68 -23.28 22.75
N ARG A 201 -0.48 -23.87 22.50
CA ARG A 201 -0.94 -24.34 21.20
C ARG A 201 -1.79 -23.26 20.56
N LEU A 202 -1.57 -23.03 19.27
CA LEU A 202 -2.32 -22.09 18.45
C LEU A 202 -2.80 -22.82 17.19
N LEU A 203 -4.10 -22.78 16.90
CA LEU A 203 -4.68 -23.46 15.74
C LEU A 203 -5.81 -22.62 15.12
N PRO A 204 -6.01 -22.68 13.79
CA PRO A 204 -7.11 -22.00 13.09
C PRO A 204 -8.43 -22.78 13.25
N ARG A 205 -8.91 -22.89 14.50
CA ARG A 205 -10.19 -23.53 14.86
C ARG A 205 -10.71 -22.94 16.16
N LYS A 206 -11.95 -23.27 16.54
CA LYS A 206 -12.64 -22.71 17.72
C LYS A 206 -12.16 -23.22 19.09
N ASN A 207 -11.44 -24.34 19.16
CA ASN A 207 -11.08 -24.96 20.43
C ASN A 207 -9.73 -25.67 20.36
N CYS A 208 -8.83 -25.34 21.27
CA CYS A 208 -7.47 -25.88 21.31
C CYS A 208 -7.25 -26.95 22.38
N SER A 209 -8.32 -27.37 23.08
CA SER A 209 -8.23 -28.41 24.11
C SER A 209 -7.80 -29.77 23.55
N GLY A 210 -7.16 -30.59 24.39
CA GLY A 210 -6.69 -31.95 24.06
C GLY A 210 -5.17 -32.11 24.22
N ASP A 211 -4.69 -33.36 24.35
CA ASP A 211 -3.26 -33.72 24.57
C ASP A 211 -2.58 -32.93 25.71
N GLY A 212 -3.34 -32.69 26.79
CA GLY A 212 -2.92 -31.91 27.95
C GLY A 212 -3.04 -30.40 27.81
N PHE A 213 -3.50 -29.87 26.67
CA PHE A 213 -3.78 -28.46 26.50
C PHE A 213 -5.19 -28.13 26.99
N ARG A 214 -5.31 -27.04 27.74
CA ARG A 214 -6.56 -26.38 28.11
C ARG A 214 -6.77 -25.17 27.21
N HIS A 215 -7.93 -25.06 26.58
CA HIS A 215 -8.28 -23.85 25.84
C HIS A 215 -8.35 -22.64 26.77
N GLU A 216 -7.79 -21.51 26.34
CA GLU A 216 -7.74 -20.26 27.13
C GLU A 216 -8.62 -19.19 26.50
N PHE A 217 -8.39 -18.85 25.23
CA PHE A 217 -9.15 -17.82 24.53
C PHE A 217 -9.11 -18.04 23.00
N ASN A 218 -9.94 -17.29 22.29
CA ASN A 218 -9.88 -17.19 20.83
C ASN A 218 -9.67 -15.73 20.41
N PHE A 219 -9.05 -15.53 19.25
CA PHE A 219 -8.91 -14.22 18.62
C PHE A 219 -9.21 -14.29 17.12
N GLY A 220 -9.42 -13.13 16.50
CA GLY A 220 -9.79 -13.00 15.09
C GLY A 220 -8.67 -12.54 14.17
N THR A 221 -9.05 -12.08 12.98
CA THR A 221 -8.14 -11.47 12.01
C THR A 221 -8.69 -10.11 11.62
N VAL A 222 -7.81 -9.15 11.37
CA VAL A 222 -8.21 -7.87 10.78
C VAL A 222 -8.66 -8.13 9.34
N MET A 223 -9.91 -7.79 9.04
CA MET A 223 -10.48 -7.89 7.69
C MET A 223 -10.44 -6.55 6.95
N ASP A 224 -10.02 -5.49 7.62
CA ASP A 224 -9.96 -4.15 7.06
C ASP A 224 -9.02 -4.13 5.87
N THR A 225 -9.56 -3.70 4.73
CA THR A 225 -8.77 -3.31 3.58
C THR A 225 -8.69 -1.80 3.61
N PRO A 226 -7.50 -1.20 3.78
CA PRO A 226 -7.40 0.25 3.77
C PRO A 226 -7.98 0.79 2.46
N VAL A 227 -8.93 1.71 2.57
CA VAL A 227 -9.52 2.36 1.41
C VAL A 227 -8.52 3.41 0.94
N VAL A 228 -7.87 3.12 -0.18
CA VAL A 228 -6.91 4.05 -0.81
C VAL A 228 -7.67 4.90 -1.83
N VAL A 229 -7.83 6.20 -1.56
CA VAL A 229 -8.55 7.13 -2.45
C VAL A 229 -7.87 7.32 -3.80
N SER A 230 -6.55 7.15 -3.85
CA SER A 230 -5.75 7.21 -5.08
C SER A 230 -5.64 5.85 -5.75
N MET A 231 -5.48 5.85 -7.06
CA MET A 231 -5.32 4.64 -7.86
C MET A 231 -4.42 4.90 -9.06
N VAL A 232 -3.93 3.81 -9.64
CA VAL A 232 -3.16 3.83 -10.90
C VAL A 232 -4.09 3.38 -12.00
N VAL A 233 -4.27 4.22 -13.02
CA VAL A 233 -4.89 3.80 -14.28
C VAL A 233 -3.77 3.46 -15.23
N CYS A 234 -3.76 2.23 -15.74
CA CYS A 234 -2.86 1.80 -16.79
C CYS A 234 -3.63 1.64 -18.10
N ILE A 235 -2.94 1.85 -19.22
CA ILE A 235 -3.46 1.57 -20.56
C ILE A 235 -2.49 0.60 -21.23
N GLY A 236 -3.01 -0.54 -21.67
CA GLY A 236 -2.29 -1.54 -22.44
C GLY A 236 -2.86 -1.66 -23.86
N ARG A 237 -2.04 -2.20 -24.76
CA ARG A 237 -2.46 -2.53 -26.13
C ARG A 237 -1.99 -3.92 -26.50
N ASP A 238 -2.82 -4.66 -27.21
CA ASP A 238 -2.46 -5.99 -27.68
C ASP A 238 -1.38 -5.95 -28.77
N GLN A 239 -0.76 -7.10 -29.05
CA GLN A 239 0.31 -7.20 -30.05
C GLN A 239 -0.13 -6.76 -31.47
N SER A 240 -1.42 -6.88 -31.78
CA SER A 240 -1.96 -6.45 -33.08
C SER A 240 -2.10 -4.93 -33.19
N GLY A 241 -2.06 -4.22 -32.07
CA GLY A 241 -2.28 -2.79 -32.00
C GLY A 241 -3.76 -2.39 -32.09
N ARG A 242 -4.70 -3.35 -32.15
CA ARG A 242 -6.11 -3.09 -32.47
C ARG A 242 -7.03 -3.16 -31.26
N ARG A 243 -6.57 -3.69 -30.12
CA ARG A 243 -7.36 -3.74 -28.89
C ARG A 243 -6.64 -3.02 -27.76
N SER A 244 -7.39 -2.20 -27.05
CA SER A 244 -6.92 -1.49 -25.86
C SER A 244 -7.42 -2.18 -24.61
N ARG A 245 -6.67 -2.08 -23.52
CA ARG A 245 -7.06 -2.53 -22.18
C ARG A 245 -6.80 -1.40 -21.21
N VAL A 246 -7.78 -1.10 -20.36
CA VAL A 246 -7.64 -0.17 -19.24
C VAL A 246 -7.92 -0.93 -17.97
N SER A 247 -6.97 -0.89 -17.04
CA SER A 247 -7.10 -1.59 -15.77
C SER A 247 -6.49 -0.77 -14.64
N THR A 248 -6.68 -1.26 -13.42
CA THR A 248 -5.96 -0.79 -12.25
C THR A 248 -4.68 -1.59 -12.06
N GLY A 249 -3.59 -0.91 -11.69
CA GLY A 249 -2.33 -1.56 -11.33
C GLY A 249 -1.64 -2.29 -12.49
N GLN A 250 -1.19 -3.54 -12.27
CA GLN A 250 -0.31 -4.26 -13.22
C GLN A 250 -1.05 -5.07 -14.30
N GLN A 251 -2.39 -5.09 -14.29
CA GLN A 251 -3.18 -5.98 -15.16
C GLN A 251 -3.18 -5.60 -16.65
N CYS A 252 -2.70 -4.40 -17.00
CA CYS A 252 -2.63 -3.94 -18.39
C CYS A 252 -1.59 -4.66 -19.24
N SER A 253 -0.68 -5.42 -18.62
CA SER A 253 0.39 -6.17 -19.31
C SER A 253 0.15 -7.69 -19.35
N GLN A 254 -1.05 -8.14 -18.96
CA GLN A 254 -1.43 -9.55 -18.93
C GLN A 254 -2.15 -9.96 -20.24
N ASP A 255 -2.30 -11.27 -20.47
CA ASP A 255 -3.05 -11.88 -21.59
C ASP A 255 -2.64 -11.37 -23.00
N GLY A 256 -1.36 -11.12 -23.20
CA GLY A 256 -0.83 -10.67 -24.50
C GLY A 256 -0.99 -9.17 -24.77
N PHE A 257 -1.33 -8.37 -23.76
CA PHE A 257 -1.26 -6.92 -23.81
C PHE A 257 0.11 -6.41 -23.35
N VAL A 258 0.53 -5.26 -23.88
CA VAL A 258 1.74 -4.53 -23.49
C VAL A 258 1.31 -3.18 -22.92
N GLU A 259 1.84 -2.81 -21.75
CA GLU A 259 1.55 -1.51 -21.14
C GLU A 259 2.14 -0.37 -21.99
N MET A 260 1.28 0.58 -22.36
CA MET A 260 1.62 1.79 -23.12
C MET A 260 1.94 2.96 -22.19
N GLY A 261 1.35 2.98 -21.00
CA GLY A 261 1.59 3.97 -19.97
C GLY A 261 0.59 3.87 -18.82
N HIS A 262 0.87 4.61 -17.77
CA HIS A 262 0.02 4.72 -16.59
C HIS A 262 0.04 6.13 -16.02
N PHE A 263 -1.00 6.46 -15.25
CA PHE A 263 -1.14 7.75 -14.59
C PHE A 263 -1.93 7.62 -13.29
N PRO A 264 -1.71 8.54 -12.33
CA PRO A 264 -2.52 8.61 -11.13
C PRO A 264 -3.93 9.11 -11.45
N ALA A 265 -4.89 8.56 -10.73
CA ALA A 265 -6.26 9.04 -10.65
C ALA A 265 -6.77 8.87 -9.23
N THR A 266 -7.99 9.34 -8.96
CA THR A 266 -8.73 9.02 -7.74
C THR A 266 -9.85 8.04 -8.05
N GLN A 267 -10.28 7.29 -7.04
CA GLN A 267 -11.48 6.48 -7.15
C GLN A 267 -12.68 7.39 -7.40
N ALA A 268 -13.55 7.03 -8.35
CA ALA A 268 -14.73 7.85 -8.66
C ALA A 268 -15.66 8.03 -7.45
N ALA A 269 -15.69 7.06 -6.52
CA ALA A 269 -16.45 7.17 -5.27
C ALA A 269 -15.91 8.24 -4.31
N ALA A 270 -14.64 8.62 -4.46
CA ALA A 270 -14.01 9.69 -3.69
C ALA A 270 -14.05 11.03 -4.45
N ALA A 271 -14.47 11.04 -5.71
CA ALA A 271 -14.44 12.24 -6.56
C ALA A 271 -15.18 13.43 -5.94
N THR A 272 -14.56 14.60 -6.05
CA THR A 272 -15.14 15.89 -5.66
C THR A 272 -15.92 16.50 -6.82
N SER A 273 -16.70 17.55 -6.56
CA SER A 273 -17.45 18.26 -7.62
C SER A 273 -16.55 18.94 -8.67
N SER A 274 -15.27 19.13 -8.34
CA SER A 274 -14.26 19.65 -9.26
C SER A 274 -13.51 18.56 -10.01
N ASP A 275 -13.91 17.30 -9.93
CA ASP A 275 -13.24 16.23 -10.65
C ASP A 275 -14.03 15.83 -11.90
N THR A 276 -13.33 15.48 -12.96
CA THR A 276 -13.91 14.86 -14.15
C THR A 276 -13.91 13.34 -13.95
N ILE A 277 -15.09 12.74 -13.94
CA ILE A 277 -15.26 11.29 -13.83
C ILE A 277 -15.22 10.67 -15.22
N PHE A 278 -14.43 9.62 -15.37
CA PHE A 278 -14.31 8.80 -16.57
C PHE A 278 -14.82 7.39 -16.33
N CYS A 279 -15.42 6.84 -17.37
CA CYS A 279 -16.04 5.53 -17.41
C CYS A 279 -15.26 4.65 -18.38
N VAL A 280 -14.90 3.44 -17.95
CA VAL A 280 -14.28 2.43 -18.82
C VAL A 280 -15.31 1.37 -19.13
N THR A 281 -15.59 1.14 -20.41
CA THR A 281 -16.49 0.07 -20.89
C THR A 281 -15.74 -0.89 -21.80
N ASN A 282 -16.19 -2.14 -21.89
CA ASN A 282 -15.62 -3.10 -22.83
C ASN A 282 -16.50 -3.18 -24.09
N VAL A 283 -15.96 -2.77 -25.23
CA VAL A 283 -16.67 -2.78 -26.51
C VAL A 283 -15.92 -3.73 -27.45
N ALA A 284 -16.56 -4.83 -27.85
CA ALA A 284 -16.00 -5.82 -28.76
C ALA A 284 -14.58 -6.29 -28.37
N SER A 285 -14.37 -6.59 -27.07
CA SER A 285 -13.07 -7.00 -26.52
C SER A 285 -11.96 -5.93 -26.53
N SER A 286 -12.32 -4.65 -26.71
CA SER A 286 -11.43 -3.50 -26.48
C SER A 286 -12.04 -2.59 -25.43
N ASP A 287 -11.23 -2.12 -24.50
CA ASP A 287 -11.67 -1.12 -23.53
C ASP A 287 -11.70 0.28 -24.17
N VAL A 288 -12.74 1.04 -23.84
CA VAL A 288 -12.98 2.42 -24.28
C VAL A 288 -13.16 3.29 -23.05
N ILE A 289 -12.64 4.53 -23.11
CA ILE A 289 -12.83 5.54 -22.07
C ILE A 289 -13.84 6.57 -22.57
N GLU A 290 -14.79 6.93 -21.73
CA GLU A 290 -15.76 7.99 -21.97
C GLU A 290 -15.85 8.91 -20.75
N GLU A 291 -16.10 10.20 -20.98
CA GLU A 291 -16.38 11.14 -19.88
C GLU A 291 -17.82 10.96 -19.40
N SER A 292 -18.02 10.92 -18.08
CA SER A 292 -19.34 10.71 -17.49
C SER A 292 -20.27 11.88 -17.82
N ARG A 293 -21.50 11.59 -18.27
CA ARG A 293 -22.50 12.62 -18.53
C ARG A 293 -23.27 12.93 -17.25
N GLY A 294 -23.06 14.11 -16.68
CA GLY A 294 -23.71 14.51 -15.43
C GLY A 294 -23.21 13.70 -14.21
N GLY A 295 -21.95 13.26 -14.24
CA GLY A 295 -21.34 12.50 -13.12
C GLY A 295 -21.75 11.03 -13.04
N LYS A 296 -22.44 10.50 -14.06
CA LYS A 296 -22.90 9.11 -14.09
C LYS A 296 -22.35 8.38 -15.31
N CYS A 297 -21.96 7.14 -15.08
CA CYS A 297 -21.62 6.18 -16.12
C CYS A 297 -22.81 5.25 -16.38
N ASP A 298 -22.85 4.63 -17.56
CA ASP A 298 -23.87 3.64 -17.91
C ASP A 298 -23.75 2.36 -17.06
N SER A 299 -24.73 1.45 -17.15
CA SER A 299 -24.76 0.25 -16.30
C SER A 299 -23.69 -0.80 -16.63
N ASP A 300 -23.08 -0.75 -17.81
CA ASP A 300 -22.11 -1.75 -18.30
C ASP A 300 -20.66 -1.24 -18.19
N VAL A 301 -20.29 -0.76 -17.01
CA VAL A 301 -19.00 -0.14 -16.74
C VAL A 301 -18.07 -1.13 -16.06
N LYS A 302 -16.90 -1.32 -16.67
CA LYS A 302 -15.82 -2.15 -16.15
C LYS A 302 -15.15 -1.50 -14.94
N MET A 303 -14.84 -0.21 -15.04
CA MET A 303 -14.26 0.58 -13.95
C MET A 303 -14.52 2.08 -14.15
N THR A 304 -14.44 2.83 -13.07
CA THR A 304 -14.51 4.28 -13.08
C THR A 304 -13.31 4.88 -12.38
N PHE A 305 -12.90 6.06 -12.80
CA PHE A 305 -11.85 6.84 -12.15
C PHE A 305 -12.17 8.32 -12.29
N ALA A 306 -11.56 9.14 -11.46
CA ALA A 306 -11.71 10.59 -11.51
C ALA A 306 -10.34 11.25 -11.65
N LEU A 307 -10.30 12.34 -12.42
CA LEU A 307 -9.15 13.21 -12.54
C LEU A 307 -9.52 14.60 -12.02
N PRO A 308 -8.65 15.26 -11.25
CA PRO A 308 -8.92 16.62 -10.81
C PRO A 308 -9.04 17.56 -12.01
N ILE A 309 -9.98 18.52 -11.96
CA ILE A 309 -10.01 19.61 -12.95
C ILE A 309 -8.67 20.32 -12.86
N ILE A 310 -7.93 20.20 -13.95
CA ILE A 310 -6.58 20.66 -13.97
C ILE A 310 -6.59 22.19 -14.12
N ALA A 311 -6.16 22.91 -13.09
CA ALA A 311 -6.06 24.37 -13.13
C ALA A 311 -5.20 24.80 -14.35
N PRO A 312 -5.64 25.81 -15.12
CA PRO A 312 -4.88 26.32 -16.23
C PRO A 312 -3.60 26.99 -15.69
N LYS A 313 -2.47 26.30 -15.89
CA LYS A 313 -1.10 26.69 -15.53
C LYS A 313 -0.96 27.16 -14.08
N LEU A 314 -0.40 26.31 -13.21
CA LEU A 314 0.32 26.80 -12.04
C LEU A 314 1.24 27.94 -12.53
N ALA A 315 1.17 29.12 -11.90
CA ALA A 315 2.02 30.26 -12.23
C ALA A 315 3.44 29.94 -11.76
N VAL A 316 4.11 29.08 -12.50
CA VAL A 316 5.44 28.61 -12.19
C VAL A 316 6.45 29.62 -12.73
N SER A 317 7.44 29.96 -11.91
CA SER A 317 8.57 30.79 -12.33
C SER A 317 9.29 30.13 -13.53
N GLN A 318 9.95 30.92 -14.39
CA GLN A 318 10.67 30.43 -15.59
C GLN A 318 11.81 29.42 -15.30
N ALA A 319 12.02 29.02 -14.04
CA ALA A 319 13.13 28.17 -13.59
C ALA A 319 12.76 26.68 -13.44
N GLU A 320 11.50 26.27 -13.56
CA GLU A 320 11.17 24.84 -13.41
C GLU A 320 11.40 24.04 -14.71
N PRO A 321 11.94 22.80 -14.61
CA PRO A 321 12.14 21.94 -15.78
C PRO A 321 10.81 21.66 -16.50
N GLU A 322 10.77 21.89 -17.81
CA GLU A 322 9.59 21.60 -18.65
C GLU A 322 9.05 20.18 -18.46
N GLU A 323 9.92 19.22 -18.14
CA GLU A 323 9.56 17.83 -17.89
C GLU A 323 8.61 17.63 -16.70
N LEU A 324 8.73 18.44 -15.62
CA LEU A 324 7.87 18.30 -14.43
C LEU A 324 6.44 18.78 -14.68
N MET A 325 6.29 19.77 -15.55
CA MET A 325 5.00 20.34 -15.95
C MET A 325 4.37 19.63 -17.14
N ARG A 326 5.13 18.75 -17.82
CA ARG A 326 4.65 18.07 -19.02
C ARG A 326 3.51 17.12 -18.68
N ARG A 327 2.31 17.51 -19.09
CA ARG A 327 1.11 16.66 -19.01
C ARG A 327 1.12 15.66 -20.16
N THR A 328 0.82 14.41 -19.83
CA THR A 328 0.65 13.38 -20.85
C THR A 328 -0.79 13.41 -21.34
N GLN A 329 -0.98 13.31 -22.66
CA GLN A 329 -2.32 13.24 -23.25
C GLN A 329 -2.76 11.78 -23.34
N VAL A 330 -4.05 11.55 -23.14
CA VAL A 330 -4.71 10.29 -23.43
C VAL A 330 -5.82 10.60 -24.43
N CYS A 331 -5.91 9.79 -25.48
CA CYS A 331 -6.88 9.99 -26.53
C CYS A 331 -7.50 8.67 -27.01
N LEU A 332 -8.72 8.77 -27.50
CA LEU A 332 -9.45 7.69 -28.17
C LEU A 332 -9.73 8.12 -29.61
N GLY A 333 -9.30 7.33 -30.59
CA GLY A 333 -9.49 7.62 -32.01
C GLY A 333 -9.28 6.38 -32.89
N ALA A 334 -9.51 6.54 -34.19
CA ALA A 334 -9.34 5.49 -35.18
C ALA A 334 -7.88 5.37 -35.64
N LEU A 335 -7.43 4.14 -35.92
CA LEU A 335 -6.15 3.93 -36.60
C LEU A 335 -6.32 4.09 -38.11
N PRO A 336 -5.41 4.80 -38.81
CA PRO A 336 -5.51 5.03 -40.25
C PRO A 336 -5.69 3.73 -41.08
N ASP A 337 -5.00 2.66 -40.69
CA ASP A 337 -4.95 1.40 -41.45
C ASP A 337 -5.83 0.28 -40.86
N ALA A 338 -6.63 0.56 -39.82
CA ALA A 338 -7.44 -0.47 -39.14
C ALA A 338 -8.96 -0.30 -39.35
N GLY A 339 -9.38 0.59 -40.25
CA GLY A 339 -10.79 0.92 -40.45
C GLY A 339 -11.41 1.63 -39.24
N ASN A 340 -12.68 1.37 -38.93
CA ASN A 340 -13.42 2.01 -37.83
C ASN A 340 -13.05 1.51 -36.41
N VAL A 341 -11.88 0.90 -36.24
CA VAL A 341 -11.42 0.39 -34.94
C VAL A 341 -10.87 1.55 -34.12
N LYS A 342 -11.56 1.86 -33.00
CA LYS A 342 -11.11 2.86 -32.04
C LYS A 342 -10.13 2.26 -31.04
N VAL A 343 -9.03 2.95 -30.79
CA VAL A 343 -8.00 2.55 -29.81
C VAL A 343 -7.61 3.72 -28.92
N LEU A 344 -7.14 3.41 -27.72
CA LEU A 344 -6.63 4.38 -26.76
C LEU A 344 -5.14 4.58 -26.97
N ALA A 345 -4.68 5.80 -27.19
CA ALA A 345 -3.26 6.15 -27.30
C ALA A 345 -2.82 7.12 -26.19
N ILE A 346 -1.51 7.12 -25.92
CA ILE A 346 -0.87 7.94 -24.87
C ILE A 346 0.24 8.82 -25.47
N GLY A 347 0.30 10.07 -25.02
CA GLY A 347 1.37 11.00 -25.32
C GLY A 347 1.46 11.32 -26.81
N SER A 348 2.67 11.21 -27.38
CA SER A 348 2.90 11.51 -28.80
C SER A 348 2.13 10.59 -29.74
N GLU A 349 1.71 9.41 -29.28
CA GLU A 349 0.94 8.48 -30.12
C GLU A 349 -0.45 9.03 -30.49
N CYS A 350 -0.99 9.97 -29.70
CA CYS A 350 -2.24 10.63 -30.04
C CYS A 350 -2.22 11.36 -31.39
N SER A 351 -1.05 11.83 -31.82
CA SER A 351 -0.88 12.47 -33.13
C SER A 351 -1.04 11.51 -34.33
N ARG A 352 -1.05 10.20 -34.07
CA ARG A 352 -1.17 9.15 -35.10
C ARG A 352 -2.61 8.68 -35.29
N LEU A 353 -3.53 9.08 -34.40
CA LEU A 353 -4.94 8.72 -34.49
C LEU A 353 -5.69 9.70 -35.39
N GLN A 354 -6.69 9.17 -36.10
CA GLN A 354 -7.70 9.94 -36.83
C GLN A 354 -9.00 9.95 -36.02
N ASP A 355 -9.93 10.85 -36.36
CA ASP A 355 -11.27 10.90 -35.75
C ASP A 355 -11.26 10.80 -34.22
N ILE A 356 -10.47 11.68 -33.57
CA ILE A 356 -10.33 11.69 -32.11
C ILE A 356 -11.69 12.04 -31.48
N VAL A 357 -12.23 11.10 -30.70
CA VAL A 357 -13.54 11.20 -30.04
C VAL A 357 -13.39 11.66 -28.58
N LEU A 358 -12.28 11.31 -27.94
CA LEU A 358 -11.95 11.75 -26.59
C LEU A 358 -10.49 12.18 -26.56
N LEU A 359 -10.21 13.29 -25.89
CA LEU A 359 -8.87 13.77 -25.60
C LEU A 359 -8.88 14.42 -24.22
N PHE A 360 -8.04 13.93 -23.31
CA PHE A 360 -7.83 14.54 -22.00
C PHE A 360 -6.36 14.52 -21.61
N GLN A 361 -6.01 15.32 -20.60
CA GLN A 361 -4.67 15.38 -20.03
C GLN A 361 -4.68 14.69 -18.66
N VAL A 362 -3.60 13.98 -18.36
CA VAL A 362 -3.39 13.38 -17.04
C VAL A 362 -2.48 14.27 -16.19
N PRO A 363 -2.54 14.15 -14.85
CA PRO A 363 -1.70 14.93 -13.96
C PRO A 363 -0.20 14.79 -14.28
N SER A 364 0.49 15.93 -14.31
CA SER A 364 1.95 16.05 -14.42
C SER A 364 2.65 15.69 -13.11
N LEU A 365 3.99 15.56 -13.13
CA LEU A 365 4.76 15.26 -11.92
C LEU A 365 4.63 16.34 -10.85
N LEU A 366 4.60 17.60 -11.28
CA LEU A 366 4.38 18.73 -10.37
C LEU A 366 2.99 18.67 -9.73
N GLU A 367 1.95 18.32 -10.49
CA GLU A 367 0.59 18.20 -9.96
C GLU A 367 0.45 17.03 -8.99
N ILE A 368 1.16 15.92 -9.23
CA ILE A 368 1.25 14.82 -8.27
C ILE A 368 1.86 15.33 -6.96
N ALA A 369 3.03 16.00 -7.03
CA ALA A 369 3.67 16.55 -5.84
C ALA A 369 2.80 17.60 -5.12
N ALA A 370 2.16 18.49 -5.89
CA ALA A 370 1.29 19.54 -5.38
C ALA A 370 -0.02 19.01 -4.78
N SER A 371 -0.44 17.79 -5.13
CA SER A 371 -1.59 17.13 -4.52
C SER A 371 -1.35 16.68 -3.07
N THR A 372 -0.15 16.90 -2.52
CA THR A 372 0.14 16.63 -1.10
C THR A 372 -0.79 17.49 -0.22
N PRO A 373 -1.66 16.89 0.62
CA PRO A 373 -2.69 17.61 1.35
C PRO A 373 -2.09 18.47 2.46
N TYR A 374 -2.78 19.52 2.88
CA TYR A 374 -2.42 20.36 4.03
C TYR A 374 -3.40 20.16 5.19
N ALA A 375 -2.92 20.10 6.43
CA ALA A 375 -3.73 19.74 7.59
C ALA A 375 -4.91 20.71 7.87
N ASN A 376 -4.82 21.97 7.41
CA ASN A 376 -5.75 23.05 7.74
C ASN A 376 -6.58 23.56 6.55
N GLU A 377 -6.40 23.01 5.36
CA GLU A 377 -7.16 23.43 4.17
C GLU A 377 -8.23 22.40 3.86
N GLY A 378 -9.46 22.65 4.30
CA GLY A 378 -10.62 21.79 4.03
C GLY A 378 -11.02 21.68 2.55
N ASN A 379 -10.18 22.17 1.63
CA ASN A 379 -10.42 22.23 0.20
C ASN A 379 -9.17 21.91 -0.65
N SER A 380 -8.07 21.44 -0.05
CA SER A 380 -7.00 20.83 -0.85
C SER A 380 -7.58 19.54 -1.43
N GLY A 381 -7.80 19.48 -2.75
CA GLY A 381 -8.41 18.33 -3.41
C GLY A 381 -7.74 17.00 -3.04
N LEU A 382 -8.36 15.88 -3.41
CA LEU A 382 -7.84 14.57 -3.03
C LEU A 382 -6.42 14.33 -3.56
N PRO A 383 -5.54 13.76 -2.73
CA PRO A 383 -4.17 13.48 -3.15
C PRO A 383 -4.15 12.38 -4.21
N LEU A 384 -3.23 12.52 -5.16
CA LEU A 384 -3.02 11.57 -6.26
C LEU A 384 -2.19 10.35 -5.85
N PHE A 385 -1.83 10.26 -4.58
CA PHE A 385 -1.13 9.15 -3.96
C PHE A 385 -1.56 9.04 -2.49
N ALA A 386 -1.37 7.88 -1.88
CA ALA A 386 -1.63 7.67 -0.47
C ALA A 386 -0.33 7.53 0.32
N LEU A 387 -0.33 8.04 1.55
CA LEU A 387 0.79 7.86 2.46
C LEU A 387 0.62 6.54 3.20
N VAL A 388 1.63 5.67 3.12
CA VAL A 388 1.64 4.37 3.80
C VAL A 388 2.62 4.40 4.96
N GLU A 389 2.18 3.98 6.14
CA GLU A 389 3.08 3.62 7.24
C GLU A 389 2.87 2.17 7.62
N GLU A 390 3.88 1.35 7.35
CA GLU A 390 3.87 -0.04 7.78
C GLU A 390 4.42 -0.12 9.20
N GLU A 391 3.71 -0.79 10.08
CA GLU A 391 4.15 -0.93 11.48
C GLU A 391 5.34 -1.88 11.61
N VAL A 392 5.66 -2.61 10.55
CA VAL A 392 6.79 -3.53 10.49
C VAL A 392 7.71 -3.28 9.31
N THR A 393 9.01 -3.45 9.55
CA THR A 393 10.03 -3.35 8.51
C THR A 393 10.12 -4.64 7.71
N CYS A 394 10.23 -4.52 6.39
CA CYS A 394 10.51 -5.63 5.49
C CYS A 394 11.58 -5.23 4.47
N PHE A 395 12.01 -6.17 3.64
CA PHE A 395 13.05 -5.94 2.63
C PHE A 395 12.58 -5.11 1.42
N GLY A 396 11.27 -4.86 1.30
CA GLY A 396 10.66 -4.10 0.21
C GLY A 396 10.29 -2.68 0.61
N PHE A 397 10.07 -1.81 -0.39
CA PHE A 397 9.55 -0.46 -0.14
C PHE A 397 8.15 -0.52 0.45
N LEU A 398 7.38 -1.52 0.04
CA LEU A 398 6.16 -1.98 0.66
C LEU A 398 6.33 -3.47 0.92
N CYS A 399 5.85 -3.95 2.05
CA CYS A 399 5.85 -5.37 2.34
C CYS A 399 4.93 -6.08 1.34
N PRO A 400 5.29 -7.30 0.90
CA PRO A 400 4.55 -8.01 -0.13
C PRO A 400 3.05 -8.20 0.16
N ASN A 401 2.68 -8.16 1.44
CA ASN A 401 1.34 -8.50 1.92
C ASN A 401 0.54 -7.26 2.39
N THR A 402 1.09 -6.08 2.12
CA THR A 402 0.57 -4.78 2.57
C THR A 402 -0.60 -4.31 1.70
N MET A 403 -0.66 -4.73 0.44
CA MET A 403 -1.76 -4.49 -0.49
C MET A 403 -1.83 -5.59 -1.54
N LEU A 404 -2.83 -6.47 -1.42
CA LEU A 404 -3.29 -7.39 -2.47
C LEU A 404 -4.80 -7.31 -2.56
#